data_AF-A0A350EXC2-F1
#
_entry.id   AF-A0A350EXC2-F1
#
_cell.length_a   1.000
_cell.length_b   1.000
_cell.length_c   1.000
_cell.angle_alpha   90.00
_cell.angle_beta   90.00
_cell.angle_gamma   90.00
#
_symmetry.space_group_name_H-M   'P 1'
#
loop_
_entity.id
_entity.type
_entity.pdbx_description
1 polymer ?
#
loop_
_entity_poly.entity_id
_entity_poly.type
_entity_poly.pdbx_seq_one_letter_code
_entity_poly.pdbx_strand_id
1 'polypeptide(L)'
;IPELAGYACFAAYGHRHRGATHDTRHEGAKLAAGHFYRLNLRTHTLAHLATGEGLHEHDMSALKRVKPKGLRRGVPRGTRVLLVHDRAGIDLKFWKRCRQECAIYFVSRLKENMVMEWVEDGPPDRQDSRNHGVLQDWKVRSREGQLLRVATYQEPVGGEVFEFLPNQLDLPAGVIVEL
;
A
#
# COMPACT_ATOMS: atom_id res chain seq x y z
N ILE A 1 -5.67 17.79 3.79
CA ILE A 1 -4.30 17.69 3.23
C ILE A 1 -4.33 18.10 1.74
N PRO A 2 -3.93 19.34 1.41
CA PRO A 2 -3.95 19.89 0.06
C PRO A 2 -3.18 19.08 -0.98
N GLU A 3 -2.03 18.52 -0.61
CA GLU A 3 -1.15 17.73 -1.48
C GLU A 3 -1.84 16.47 -2.01
N LEU A 4 -2.84 15.97 -1.27
CA LEU A 4 -3.65 14.82 -1.67
C LEU A 4 -4.85 15.20 -2.55
N ALA A 5 -5.11 16.47 -2.84
CA ALA A 5 -6.29 16.89 -3.64
C ALA A 5 -6.32 16.24 -5.03
N GLY A 6 -5.13 16.02 -5.63
CA GLY A 6 -4.98 15.29 -6.89
C GLY A 6 -5.04 13.76 -6.80
N TYR A 7 -5.35 13.21 -5.61
CA TYR A 7 -5.34 11.78 -5.33
C TYR A 7 -6.68 11.25 -4.86
N ALA A 8 -7.04 10.09 -5.42
CA ALA A 8 -7.98 9.16 -4.81
C ALA A 8 -7.17 8.22 -3.89
N CYS A 9 -7.41 8.33 -2.58
CA CYS A 9 -6.69 7.60 -1.55
C CYS A 9 -7.52 6.41 -1.06
N PHE A 10 -6.90 5.24 -1.05
CA PHE A 10 -7.55 4.00 -0.64
C PHE A 10 -6.63 3.17 0.25
N ALA A 11 -7.20 2.40 1.16
CA ALA A 11 -6.54 1.25 1.78
C ALA A 11 -7.08 -0.03 1.15
N ALA A 12 -6.26 -1.07 1.00
CA ALA A 12 -6.70 -2.39 0.56
C ALA A 12 -6.12 -3.50 1.44
N TYR A 13 -6.91 -4.56 1.61
CA TYR A 13 -6.54 -5.72 2.41
C TYR A 13 -7.36 -6.96 2.03
N GLY A 14 -6.72 -8.12 2.07
CA GLY A 14 -7.38 -9.43 2.00
C GLY A 14 -7.80 -9.94 3.38
N HIS A 15 -9.08 -10.25 3.55
CA HIS A 15 -9.60 -10.84 4.78
C HIS A 15 -10.26 -12.20 4.49
N ARG A 16 -10.24 -13.10 5.49
CA ARG A 16 -10.89 -14.41 5.39
C ARG A 16 -11.99 -14.51 6.42
N HIS A 17 -13.17 -14.91 5.97
CA HIS A 17 -14.28 -15.14 6.87
C HIS A 17 -14.17 -16.54 7.47
N ARG A 18 -14.87 -16.80 8.57
CA ARG A 18 -15.05 -18.20 9.00
C ARG A 18 -15.81 -18.96 7.92
N GLY A 19 -15.40 -20.20 7.62
CA GLY A 19 -16.11 -21.04 6.66
C GLY A 19 -17.58 -21.20 7.02
N ALA A 20 -18.46 -20.99 6.05
CA ALA A 20 -19.90 -21.09 6.18
C ALA A 20 -20.34 -22.53 6.46
N THR A 21 -21.60 -22.73 6.86
CA THR A 21 -22.15 -24.07 7.18
C THR A 21 -21.95 -25.07 6.04
N HIS A 22 -22.07 -24.61 4.79
CA HIS A 22 -22.08 -25.42 3.58
C HIS A 22 -20.79 -25.32 2.75
N ASP A 23 -19.74 -24.68 3.25
CA ASP A 23 -18.47 -24.62 2.52
C ASP A 23 -17.84 -26.00 2.38
N THR A 24 -17.28 -26.27 1.19
CA THR A 24 -16.55 -27.48 0.88
C THR A 24 -15.41 -27.70 1.87
N ARG A 25 -15.24 -28.95 2.30
CA ARG A 25 -14.13 -29.33 3.18
C ARG A 25 -12.91 -29.76 2.38
N HIS A 26 -11.74 -29.44 2.90
CA HIS A 26 -10.46 -29.92 2.43
C HIS A 26 -9.64 -30.36 3.65
N GLU A 27 -9.11 -31.59 3.61
CA GLU A 27 -8.39 -32.21 4.74
C GLU A 27 -9.16 -32.11 6.07
N GLY A 28 -10.49 -32.30 6.01
CA GLY A 28 -11.37 -32.25 7.18
C GLY A 28 -11.76 -30.84 7.67
N ALA A 29 -11.06 -29.79 7.23
CA ALA A 29 -11.33 -28.40 7.57
C ALA A 29 -12.20 -27.70 6.51
N LYS A 30 -13.01 -26.72 6.94
CA LYS A 30 -13.78 -25.88 6.02
C LYS A 30 -12.89 -24.82 5.40
N LEU A 31 -13.04 -24.61 4.09
CA LEU A 31 -12.32 -23.59 3.37
C LEU A 31 -13.01 -22.25 3.50
N ALA A 32 -12.44 -21.39 4.33
CA ALA A 32 -12.80 -20.00 4.46
C ALA A 32 -12.67 -19.27 3.10
N ALA A 33 -13.77 -18.70 2.61
CA ALA A 33 -13.72 -17.80 1.47
C ALA A 33 -12.87 -16.56 1.81
N GLY A 34 -11.87 -16.29 0.97
CA GLY A 34 -11.09 -15.05 1.01
C GLY A 34 -11.84 -13.93 0.28
N HIS A 35 -11.78 -12.72 0.82
CA HIS A 35 -12.34 -11.54 0.20
C HIS A 35 -11.33 -10.40 0.28
N PHE A 36 -11.09 -9.76 -0.85
CA PHE A 36 -10.24 -8.58 -0.94
C PHE A 36 -11.12 -7.35 -0.99
N TYR A 37 -10.83 -6.38 -0.14
CA TYR A 37 -11.58 -5.14 -0.04
C TYR A 37 -10.69 -3.93 -0.27
N ARG A 38 -11.34 -2.82 -0.61
CA ARG A 38 -10.75 -1.51 -0.69
C ARG A 38 -11.61 -0.51 0.07
N LEU A 39 -11.01 0.21 0.99
CA LEU A 39 -11.62 1.32 1.72
C LEU A 39 -11.23 2.64 1.06
N ASN A 40 -12.19 3.51 0.79
CA ASN A 40 -11.90 4.91 0.43
C ASN A 40 -11.56 5.71 1.69
N LEU A 41 -10.34 6.23 1.78
CA LEU A 41 -9.86 6.94 2.98
C LEU A 41 -10.48 8.32 3.17
N ARG A 42 -11.27 8.82 2.20
CA ARG A 42 -12.00 10.09 2.32
C ARG A 42 -13.44 9.91 2.73
N THR A 43 -14.12 8.93 2.12
CA THR A 43 -15.56 8.72 2.29
C THR A 43 -15.88 7.54 3.20
N HIS A 44 -14.86 6.78 3.61
CA HIS A 44 -14.96 5.54 4.38
C HIS A 44 -15.88 4.49 3.74
N THR A 45 -16.07 4.57 2.42
CA THR A 45 -16.85 3.58 1.68
C THR A 45 -15.99 2.36 1.40
N LEU A 46 -16.48 1.20 1.83
CA LEU A 46 -15.85 -0.09 1.56
C LEU A 46 -16.38 -0.65 0.24
N ALA A 47 -15.47 -1.13 -0.60
CA ALA A 47 -15.80 -1.77 -1.87
C ALA A 47 -15.11 -3.12 -1.96
N HIS A 48 -15.85 -4.15 -2.38
CA HIS A 48 -15.27 -5.45 -2.71
C HIS A 48 -14.39 -5.34 -3.97
N LEU A 49 -13.20 -5.94 -3.95
CA LEU A 49 -12.25 -5.98 -5.08
C LEU A 49 -12.31 -7.31 -5.81
N ALA A 50 -12.21 -8.41 -5.06
CA ALA A 50 -12.19 -9.76 -5.60
C ALA A 50 -12.54 -10.78 -4.50
N THR A 51 -13.15 -11.88 -4.91
CA THR A 51 -13.19 -13.09 -4.09
C THR A 51 -11.90 -13.88 -4.35
N GLY A 52 -11.35 -14.47 -3.30
CA GLY A 52 -10.14 -15.29 -3.37
C GLY A 52 -10.36 -16.57 -4.15
N GLU A 53 -9.36 -16.98 -4.91
CA GLU A 53 -9.36 -18.20 -5.72
C GLU A 53 -8.45 -19.28 -5.09
N GLY A 54 -8.98 -20.50 -4.93
CA GLY A 54 -8.24 -21.61 -4.32
C GLY A 54 -8.19 -21.58 -2.79
N LEU A 55 -7.35 -22.44 -2.21
CA LEU A 55 -7.28 -22.70 -0.76
C LEU A 55 -6.79 -21.47 0.04
N HIS A 56 -5.74 -20.83 -0.49
CA HIS A 56 -5.03 -19.75 0.20
C HIS A 56 -4.44 -18.73 -0.78
N GLU A 57 -5.29 -18.05 -1.56
CA GLU A 57 -4.77 -16.96 -2.41
C GLU A 57 -4.07 -15.89 -1.56
N HIS A 58 -2.85 -15.54 -1.96
CA HIS A 58 -2.10 -14.43 -1.39
C HIS A 58 -2.57 -13.09 -1.98
N ASP A 59 -2.54 -12.01 -1.19
CA ASP A 59 -2.94 -10.67 -1.61
C ASP A 59 -2.34 -10.25 -2.95
N MET A 60 -1.03 -10.45 -3.16
CA MET A 60 -0.41 -10.10 -4.43
C MET A 60 -0.93 -10.89 -5.64
N SER A 61 -1.34 -12.14 -5.45
CA SER A 61 -1.98 -12.91 -6.52
C SER A 61 -3.31 -12.27 -6.91
N ALA A 62 -4.14 -11.95 -5.91
CA ALA A 62 -5.43 -11.32 -6.12
C ALA A 62 -5.28 -9.93 -6.76
N LEU A 63 -4.36 -9.08 -6.27
CA LEU A 63 -4.09 -7.76 -6.85
C LEU A 63 -3.63 -7.85 -8.32
N LYS A 64 -2.77 -8.81 -8.65
CA LYS A 64 -2.31 -9.05 -10.04
C LYS A 64 -3.45 -9.50 -10.94
N ARG A 65 -4.37 -10.33 -10.43
CA ARG A 65 -5.57 -10.82 -11.12
C ARG A 65 -6.58 -9.71 -11.39
N VAL A 66 -6.78 -8.80 -10.43
CA VAL A 66 -7.59 -7.59 -10.61
C VAL A 66 -7.00 -6.65 -11.67
N LYS A 67 -5.67 -6.69 -11.87
CA LYS A 67 -4.90 -5.87 -12.84
C LYS A 67 -4.92 -4.36 -12.50
N PRO A 68 -3.97 -3.56 -13.04
CA PRO A 68 -3.91 -2.12 -12.75
C PRO A 68 -5.22 -1.38 -13.02
N LYS A 69 -5.85 -1.60 -14.18
CA LYS A 69 -7.14 -0.97 -14.51
C LYS A 69 -8.26 -1.32 -13.53
N GLY A 70 -8.31 -2.57 -13.04
CA GLY A 70 -9.28 -3.00 -12.06
C GLY A 70 -9.06 -2.33 -10.71
N LEU A 71 -7.81 -2.19 -10.26
CA LEU A 71 -7.46 -1.50 -9.00
C LEU A 71 -7.83 -0.01 -9.03
N ARG A 72 -7.78 0.62 -10.22
CA ARG A 72 -8.21 2.02 -10.41
C ARG A 72 -9.71 2.21 -10.21
N ARG A 73 -10.55 1.19 -10.42
CA ARG A 73 -12.03 1.21 -10.24
C ARG A 73 -12.70 2.48 -10.79
N GLY A 74 -12.37 2.88 -12.01
CA GLY A 74 -13.03 4.01 -12.67
C GLY A 74 -12.65 5.40 -12.15
N VAL A 75 -11.62 5.54 -11.30
CA VAL A 75 -11.09 6.87 -10.95
C VAL A 75 -10.76 7.65 -12.23
N PRO A 76 -11.32 8.87 -12.41
CA PRO A 76 -11.20 9.64 -13.66
C PRO A 76 -9.76 9.89 -14.07
N ARG A 77 -9.49 9.93 -15.38
CA ARG A 77 -8.16 10.31 -15.90
C ARG A 77 -7.79 11.71 -15.40
N GLY A 78 -6.52 11.91 -15.04
CA GLY A 78 -6.04 13.16 -14.41
C GLY A 78 -5.92 13.06 -12.89
N THR A 79 -6.67 12.17 -12.23
CA THR A 79 -6.53 11.88 -10.80
C THR A 79 -5.56 10.72 -10.58
N ARG A 80 -4.59 10.88 -9.68
CA ARG A 80 -3.68 9.80 -9.28
C ARG A 80 -4.35 8.90 -8.25
N VAL A 81 -3.96 7.64 -8.17
CA VAL A 81 -4.46 6.74 -7.12
C VAL A 81 -3.34 6.47 -6.14
N LEU A 82 -3.59 6.64 -4.84
CA LEU A 82 -2.69 6.24 -3.78
C LEU A 82 -3.33 5.07 -3.03
N LEU A 83 -2.66 3.92 -3.04
CA LEU A 83 -3.14 2.69 -2.43
C LEU A 83 -2.24 2.30 -1.25
N VAL A 84 -2.77 2.42 -0.03
CA VAL A 84 -2.15 1.92 1.19
C VAL A 84 -2.42 0.42 1.27
N HIS A 85 -1.35 -0.37 1.46
CA HIS A 85 -1.44 -1.82 1.62
C HIS A 85 -0.46 -2.26 2.71
N ASP A 86 -0.75 -3.38 3.34
CA ASP A 86 0.21 -3.99 4.26
C ASP A 86 1.46 -4.55 3.53
N ARG A 87 2.42 -5.07 4.32
CA ARG A 87 3.69 -5.62 3.82
C ARG A 87 3.50 -6.77 2.83
N ALA A 88 2.36 -7.47 2.88
CA ALA A 88 2.07 -8.57 1.96
C ALA A 88 1.81 -8.08 0.54
N GLY A 89 1.48 -6.79 0.36
CA GLY A 89 1.24 -6.12 -0.92
C GLY A 89 2.49 -5.62 -1.65
N ILE A 90 3.70 -5.94 -1.19
CA ILE A 90 4.94 -5.47 -1.82
C ILE A 90 5.32 -6.38 -3.01
N ASP A 91 5.18 -5.86 -4.22
CA ASP A 91 5.79 -6.38 -5.44
C ASP A 91 6.21 -5.21 -6.33
N LEU A 92 7.51 -4.90 -6.31
CA LEU A 92 8.05 -3.72 -6.97
C LEU A 92 7.83 -3.74 -8.50
N LYS A 93 7.86 -4.91 -9.15
CA LYS A 93 7.58 -5.01 -10.60
C LYS A 93 6.13 -4.67 -10.89
N PHE A 94 5.20 -5.19 -10.08
CA PHE A 94 3.78 -4.88 -10.20
C PHE A 94 3.48 -3.40 -9.89
N TRP A 95 4.12 -2.84 -8.87
CA TRP A 95 3.99 -1.43 -8.51
C TRP A 95 4.46 -0.51 -9.64
N LYS A 96 5.62 -0.81 -10.25
CA LYS A 96 6.13 -0.09 -11.44
C LYS A 96 5.13 -0.12 -12.59
N ARG A 97 4.57 -1.30 -12.88
CA ARG A 97 3.54 -1.50 -13.91
C ARG A 97 2.29 -0.66 -13.61
N CYS A 98 1.78 -0.71 -12.39
CA CYS A 98 0.61 0.05 -11.95
C CYS A 98 0.80 1.57 -12.08
N ARG A 99 1.99 2.07 -11.73
CA ARG A 99 2.37 3.47 -11.92
C ARG A 99 2.35 3.86 -13.39
N GLN A 100 2.98 3.07 -14.25
CA GLN A 100 3.12 3.36 -15.68
C GLN A 100 1.80 3.25 -16.44
N GLU A 101 0.99 2.23 -16.17
CA GLU A 101 -0.25 1.99 -16.92
C GLU A 101 -1.42 2.85 -16.45
N CYS A 102 -1.50 3.15 -15.15
CA CYS A 102 -2.73 3.65 -14.54
C CYS A 102 -2.50 4.73 -13.48
N ALA A 103 -1.28 5.28 -13.32
CA ALA A 103 -0.95 6.28 -12.30
C ALA A 103 -1.41 5.86 -10.88
N ILE A 104 -1.20 4.58 -10.56
CA ILE A 104 -1.45 4.00 -9.24
C ILE A 104 -0.13 3.90 -8.50
N TYR A 105 -0.10 4.47 -7.32
CA TYR A 105 1.02 4.53 -6.41
C TYR A 105 0.67 3.76 -5.14
N PHE A 106 1.69 3.23 -4.48
CA PHE A 106 1.56 2.38 -3.32
C PHE A 106 2.28 3.00 -2.14
N VAL A 107 1.71 2.79 -0.96
CA VAL A 107 2.34 3.01 0.34
C VAL A 107 2.19 1.69 1.09
N SER A 108 3.29 1.18 1.63
CA SER A 108 3.29 0.02 2.51
C SER A 108 4.25 0.24 3.66
N ARG A 109 4.12 -0.54 4.72
CA ARG A 109 5.24 -0.74 5.65
C ARG A 109 6.39 -1.47 4.96
N LEU A 110 7.62 -1.10 5.27
CA LEU A 110 8.82 -1.82 4.83
C LEU A 110 8.85 -3.22 5.44
N LYS A 111 9.34 -4.19 4.68
CA LYS A 111 9.54 -5.57 5.16
C LYS A 111 10.97 -5.73 5.66
N GLU A 112 11.13 -6.34 6.83
CA GLU A 112 12.41 -6.46 7.56
C GLU A 112 13.57 -7.04 6.75
N ASN A 113 13.30 -7.88 5.75
CA ASN A 113 14.31 -8.54 4.93
C ASN A 113 14.53 -7.89 3.55
N MET A 114 14.02 -6.68 3.32
CA MET A 114 14.29 -5.95 2.08
C MET A 114 15.65 -5.28 2.10
N VAL A 115 16.46 -5.58 1.08
CA VAL A 115 17.76 -4.94 0.87
C VAL A 115 17.60 -3.82 -0.15
N MET A 116 17.97 -2.60 0.23
CA MET A 116 17.97 -1.42 -0.66
C MET A 116 19.30 -0.69 -0.59
N GLU A 117 19.66 -0.06 -1.70
CA GLU A 117 20.80 0.84 -1.80
C GLU A 117 20.34 2.27 -1.53
N TRP A 118 21.03 2.97 -0.64
CA TRP A 118 20.77 4.38 -0.36
C TRP A 118 21.25 5.24 -1.53
N VAL A 119 20.40 6.18 -1.99
CA VAL A 119 20.71 7.02 -3.16
C VAL A 119 20.96 8.46 -2.74
N GLU A 120 20.04 9.03 -1.97
CA GLU A 120 20.04 10.45 -1.64
C GLU A 120 19.29 10.67 -0.33
N ASP A 121 19.85 11.55 0.52
CA ASP A 121 19.22 12.00 1.74
C ASP A 121 18.18 13.08 1.43
N GLY A 122 16.97 12.93 1.96
CA GLY A 122 15.94 13.96 1.99
C GLY A 122 15.60 14.29 3.45
N PRO A 123 16.39 15.10 4.16
CA PRO A 123 16.04 15.44 5.54
C PRO A 123 14.63 16.04 5.59
N PRO A 124 13.77 15.61 6.53
CA PRO A 124 12.41 16.13 6.60
C PRO A 124 12.45 17.63 6.91
N ASP A 125 11.57 18.39 6.26
CA ASP A 125 11.40 19.81 6.56
C ASP A 125 10.91 19.98 7.99
N ARG A 126 11.78 20.49 8.87
CA ARG A 126 11.50 20.69 10.29
C ARG A 126 10.55 21.86 10.56
N GLN A 127 10.30 22.74 9.59
CA GLN A 127 9.32 23.83 9.74
C GLN A 127 7.88 23.33 9.56
N ASP A 128 7.70 22.20 8.87
CA ASP A 128 6.41 21.56 8.72
C ASP A 128 6.12 20.68 9.95
N SER A 129 5.16 21.12 10.78
CA SER A 129 4.73 20.40 11.99
C SER A 129 4.29 18.95 11.75
N ARG A 130 3.85 18.59 10.54
CA ARG A 130 3.49 17.21 10.16
C ARG A 130 4.71 16.27 10.17
N ASN A 131 5.91 16.82 10.04
CA ASN A 131 7.15 16.06 10.07
C ASN A 131 7.70 15.84 11.49
N HIS A 132 6.99 16.23 12.56
CA HIS A 132 7.49 16.09 13.94
C HIS A 132 7.92 14.66 14.29
N GLY A 133 7.15 13.65 13.88
CA GLY A 133 7.50 12.24 14.08
C GLY A 133 8.42 11.68 13.00
N VAL A 134 8.67 12.41 11.90
CA VAL A 134 9.52 11.91 10.81
C VAL A 134 10.99 12.03 11.23
N LEU A 135 11.62 10.87 11.37
CA LEU A 135 13.04 10.76 11.71
C LEU A 135 13.92 10.93 10.47
N GLN A 136 13.54 10.23 9.39
CA GLN A 136 14.33 10.09 8.18
C GLN A 136 13.40 9.98 6.97
N ASP A 137 13.87 10.46 5.82
CA ASP A 137 13.14 10.38 4.57
C ASP A 137 14.10 10.27 3.36
N TRP A 138 14.43 9.04 2.97
CA TRP A 138 15.54 8.81 2.02
C TRP A 138 15.03 8.26 0.71
N LYS A 139 15.67 8.64 -0.39
CA LYS A 139 15.49 7.94 -1.66
C LYS A 139 16.36 6.70 -1.67
N VAL A 140 15.77 5.59 -2.06
CA VAL A 140 16.43 4.28 -2.10
C VAL A 140 16.24 3.63 -3.45
N ARG A 141 17.16 2.74 -3.79
CA ARG A 141 17.11 1.92 -5.00
C ARG A 141 17.00 0.46 -4.62
N SER A 142 16.00 -0.22 -5.20
CA SER A 142 15.89 -1.68 -5.04
C SER A 142 17.01 -2.39 -5.81
N ARG A 143 17.26 -3.66 -5.48
CA ARG A 143 18.22 -4.51 -6.22
C ARG A 143 17.94 -4.57 -7.73
N GLU A 144 16.68 -4.46 -8.12
CA GLU A 144 16.22 -4.43 -9.52
C GLU A 144 16.27 -3.03 -10.15
N GLY A 145 16.91 -2.06 -9.49
CA GLY A 145 17.12 -0.70 -9.99
C GLY A 145 15.92 0.23 -9.88
N GLN A 146 14.89 -0.12 -9.10
CA GLN A 146 13.72 0.75 -8.94
C GLN A 146 13.96 1.82 -7.90
N LEU A 147 13.75 3.09 -8.28
CA LEU A 147 13.78 4.21 -7.34
C LEU A 147 12.49 4.25 -6.51
N LEU A 148 12.66 4.22 -5.20
CA LEU A 148 11.65 4.26 -4.16
C LEU A 148 12.07 5.28 -3.11
N ARG A 149 11.28 5.37 -2.04
CA ARG A 149 11.57 6.22 -0.89
C ARG A 149 11.25 5.46 0.39
N VAL A 150 12.05 5.66 1.43
CA VAL A 150 11.82 5.12 2.77
C VAL A 150 11.66 6.28 3.73
N ALA A 151 10.50 6.37 4.37
CA ALA A 151 10.22 7.35 5.41
C ALA A 151 10.15 6.63 6.77
N THR A 152 11.03 7.01 7.68
CA THR A 152 11.07 6.48 9.05
C THR A 152 10.33 7.45 9.96
N TYR A 153 9.37 6.92 10.70
CA TYR A 153 8.47 7.68 11.55
C TYR A 153 8.43 7.08 12.95
N GLN A 154 8.60 7.92 13.96
CA GLN A 154 8.35 7.59 15.34
C GLN A 154 6.97 8.10 15.73
N GLU A 155 6.10 7.21 16.17
CA GLU A 155 4.78 7.60 16.62
C GLU A 155 4.86 8.28 18.00
N PRO A 156 4.12 9.38 18.22
CA PRO A 156 4.33 10.27 19.37
C PRO A 156 3.85 9.74 20.72
N VAL A 157 2.96 8.74 20.76
CA VAL A 157 2.30 8.26 21.98
C VAL A 157 3.16 7.23 22.71
N GLY A 158 3.58 6.19 22.01
CA GLY A 158 4.32 5.04 22.51
C GLY A 158 5.76 4.95 21.99
N GLY A 159 6.15 5.82 21.06
CA GLY A 159 7.53 5.90 20.56
C GLY A 159 7.94 4.75 19.63
N GLU A 160 6.99 3.93 19.16
CA GLU A 160 7.25 2.87 18.18
C GLU A 160 7.71 3.49 16.86
N VAL A 161 8.71 2.85 16.24
CA VAL A 161 9.30 3.30 14.98
C VAL A 161 8.78 2.44 13.83
N PHE A 162 8.25 3.12 12.82
CA PHE A 162 7.75 2.52 11.59
C PHE A 162 8.56 3.00 10.40
N GLU A 163 8.77 2.10 9.45
CA GLU A 163 9.37 2.41 8.15
C GLU A 163 8.31 2.24 7.07
N PHE A 164 8.07 3.29 6.30
CA PHE A 164 7.14 3.32 5.19
C PHE A 164 7.89 3.29 3.87
N LEU A 165 7.36 2.55 2.90
CA LEU A 165 7.91 2.37 1.56
C LEU A 165 6.91 2.89 0.50
N PRO A 166 6.83 4.21 0.29
CA PRO A 166 6.10 4.74 -0.86
C PRO A 166 6.89 4.56 -2.17
N ASN A 167 6.17 4.28 -3.26
CA ASN A 167 6.71 4.43 -4.62
C ASN A 167 6.37 5.79 -5.26
N GLN A 168 5.72 6.66 -4.48
CA GLN A 168 5.48 8.05 -4.83
C GLN A 168 6.50 8.97 -4.17
N LEU A 169 7.08 9.88 -4.97
CA LEU A 169 8.27 10.63 -4.57
C LEU A 169 8.02 12.12 -4.33
N ASP A 170 6.84 12.65 -4.64
CA ASP A 170 6.52 14.09 -4.60
C ASP A 170 5.62 14.49 -3.42
N LEU A 171 5.12 13.54 -2.63
CA LEU A 171 4.33 13.82 -1.44
C LEU A 171 5.27 14.05 -0.23
N PRO A 172 5.01 15.03 0.65
CA PRO A 172 5.80 15.21 1.87
C PRO A 172 5.79 13.96 2.77
N ALA A 173 6.87 13.74 3.53
CA ALA A 173 6.99 12.55 4.41
C ALA A 173 5.88 12.53 5.47
N GLY A 174 5.65 13.67 6.13
CA GLY A 174 4.57 13.86 7.10
C GLY A 174 3.20 13.50 6.54
N VAL A 175 2.94 13.79 5.26
CA VAL A 175 1.68 13.40 4.61
C VAL A 175 1.57 11.88 4.40
N ILE A 176 2.67 11.19 4.13
CA ILE A 176 2.67 9.74 3.90
C ILE A 176 2.45 8.96 5.20
N VAL A 177 3.08 9.39 6.29
CA VAL A 177 3.10 8.66 7.57
C VAL A 177 1.79 8.82 8.37
N GLU A 178 0.96 9.79 8.01
CA GLU A 178 -0.37 10.04 8.59
C GLU A 178 -1.52 9.28 7.87
N LEU A 179 -1.22 8.50 6.82
CA LEU A 179 -2.22 7.80 5.99
C LEU A 179 -2.68 6.43 6.53
#